data_AF-A0A3L6ZYD1-F1
#
_entry.id   AF-A0A3L6ZYD1-F1
#
_cell.length_a   1.000
_cell.length_b   1.000
_cell.length_c   1.000
_cell.angle_alpha   90.00
_cell.angle_beta   90.00
_cell.angle_gamma   90.00
#
_symmetry.space_group_name_H-M   'P 1'
#
loop_
_entity.id
_entity.type
_entity.pdbx_description
1 polymer ?
#
loop_
_entity_poly.entity_id
_entity_poly.type
_entity_poly.pdbx_seq_one_letter_code
_entity_poly.pdbx_strand_id
1 'polypeptide(L)' 'MSDVPAVSQATGMPVTRLRGSRRVVRPGAPGTDPTPQSVEDAVRAAEDTDTSWSTRSSDSNDDQLKQDVPPHWG' A
#
# COMPACT_ATOMS: atom_id res chain seq x y z
N MET A 1 19.43 14.86 -30.29
CA MET A 1 19.07 15.72 -29.14
C MET A 1 17.58 15.96 -29.24
N SER A 2 16.78 15.17 -28.53
CA SER A 2 15.34 15.38 -28.46
C SER A 2 14.91 15.37 -27.01
N ASP A 3 14.27 16.49 -26.66
CA ASP A 3 13.89 16.99 -25.35
C ASP A 3 12.93 16.05 -24.60
N VAL A 4 13.09 15.93 -23.27
CA VAL A 4 12.17 15.23 -22.37
C VAL A 4 11.15 16.25 -21.85
N PRO A 5 9.84 16.10 -22.10
CA PRO A 5 8.87 17.06 -21.57
C PRO A 5 8.68 16.89 -20.06
N ALA A 6 8.67 18.04 -19.38
CA ALA A 6 8.53 18.20 -17.94
C ALA A 6 7.16 17.71 -17.40
N VAL A 7 7.20 16.98 -16.28
CA VAL A 7 6.02 16.59 -15.50
C VAL A 7 5.43 17.83 -14.83
N SER A 8 4.25 18.26 -15.30
CA SER A 8 3.48 19.34 -14.68
C SER A 8 2.79 18.84 -13.41
N GLN A 9 3.11 19.45 -12.28
CA GLN A 9 2.48 19.16 -10.98
C GLN A 9 1.03 19.64 -10.97
N ALA A 10 0.10 18.74 -10.61
CA ALA A 10 -1.31 19.06 -10.51
C ALA A 10 -1.59 20.02 -9.34
N THR A 11 -2.08 21.21 -9.66
CA THR A 11 -2.66 22.19 -8.74
C THR A 11 -3.84 21.58 -7.98
N GLY A 12 -3.82 21.71 -6.65
CA GLY A 12 -4.75 21.04 -5.73
C GLY A 12 -6.23 21.36 -5.98
N MET A 13 -7.05 20.31 -6.08
CA MET A 13 -8.50 20.41 -6.13
C MET A 13 -9.09 20.82 -4.77
N PRO A 14 -10.23 21.55 -4.74
CA PRO A 14 -10.85 21.98 -3.49
C PRO A 14 -11.33 20.78 -2.68
N VAL A 15 -10.90 20.72 -1.42
CA VAL A 15 -11.35 19.74 -0.43
C VAL A 15 -12.76 20.09 0.02
N THR A 16 -13.74 19.24 -0.27
CA THR A 16 -15.10 19.37 0.25
C THR A 16 -15.19 18.79 1.66
N ARG A 17 -15.56 19.61 2.64
CA ARG A 17 -15.81 19.16 4.03
C ARG A 17 -17.26 18.73 4.19
N LEU A 18 -17.50 17.44 4.44
CA LEU A 18 -18.82 16.92 4.81
C LEU A 18 -19.17 17.37 6.25
N ARG A 19 -20.39 17.88 6.46
CA ARG A 19 -20.87 18.26 7.80
C ARG A 19 -20.82 17.05 8.74
N GLY A 20 -20.22 17.19 9.92
CA GLY A 20 -20.02 16.11 10.88
C GLY A 20 -18.81 15.21 10.63
N SER A 21 -18.17 15.28 9.45
CA SER A 21 -16.91 14.58 9.21
C SER A 21 -15.75 15.34 9.83
N ARG A 22 -14.99 14.68 10.71
CA ARG A 22 -13.72 15.19 11.23
C ARG A 22 -12.58 15.01 10.22
N ARG A 23 -12.81 14.23 9.15
CA ARG A 23 -11.81 13.91 8.12
C ARG A 23 -12.06 14.71 6.85
N VAL A 24 -10.96 15.13 6.23
CA VAL A 24 -10.92 15.72 4.90
C VAL A 24 -11.26 14.64 3.85
N VAL A 25 -12.24 14.92 2.98
CA VAL A 25 -12.55 14.08 1.82
C VAL A 25 -11.83 14.66 0.61
N ARG A 26 -11.07 13.83 -0.09
CA ARG A 26 -10.40 14.20 -1.34
C ARG A 26 -11.17 13.61 -2.51
N PRO A 27 -11.37 14.36 -3.61
CA PRO A 27 -11.88 13.78 -4.84
C PRO A 27 -10.89 12.72 -5.37
N GLY A 28 -11.42 11.71 -6.08
CA GLY A 28 -10.60 10.76 -6.84
C GLY A 28 -9.78 11.47 -7.91
N ALA A 29 -8.73 10.81 -8.40
CA ALA A 29 -7.92 11.37 -9.49
C ALA A 29 -8.75 11.46 -10.79
N PRO A 30 -8.41 12.37 -11.72
CA PRO A 30 -9.06 12.43 -13.02
C PRO A 30 -8.95 11.07 -13.75
N GLY A 31 -10.07 10.57 -14.26
CA GLY A 31 -10.13 9.27 -14.95
C GLY A 31 -10.23 8.05 -14.01
N THR A 32 -10.29 8.25 -12.69
CA THR A 32 -10.60 7.17 -11.75
C THR A 32 -12.06 6.73 -11.90
N ASP A 33 -12.27 5.42 -11.89
CA ASP A 33 -13.59 4.79 -11.89
C ASP A 33 -14.41 5.21 -10.64
N PRO A 34 -15.59 5.83 -10.80
CA PRO A 34 -16.44 6.23 -9.68
C PRO A 34 -17.08 5.03 -8.94
N THR A 35 -17.07 3.85 -9.55
CA THR A 35 -17.66 2.61 -9.04
C THR A 35 -16.57 1.55 -8.86
N PRO A 36 -15.70 1.65 -7.85
CA PRO A 36 -14.70 0.61 -7.61
C PRO A 36 -15.40 -0.73 -7.36
N GLN A 37 -14.79 -1.81 -7.85
CA GLN A 37 -15.29 -3.17 -7.61
C GLN A 37 -15.48 -3.38 -6.09
N SER A 38 -16.67 -3.82 -5.70
CA SER A 38 -16.94 -4.17 -4.31
C SER A 38 -16.17 -5.43 -3.93
N VAL A 39 -15.75 -5.51 -2.66
CA VAL A 39 -14.92 -6.63 -2.14
C VAL A 39 -15.71 -7.95 -2.09
N GLU A 40 -17.01 -7.92 -2.39
CA GLU A 40 -17.92 -9.07 -2.32
C GLU A 40 -17.50 -10.21 -3.28
N ASP A 41 -16.91 -9.85 -4.43
CA ASP A 41 -16.45 -10.80 -5.47
C ASP A 41 -14.97 -10.54 -5.86
N ALA A 42 -14.12 -10.29 -4.87
CA ALA A 42 -12.68 -10.11 -5.13
C ALA A 42 -12.07 -11.41 -5.66
N VAL A 43 -11.73 -11.45 -6.96
CA VAL A 43 -11.01 -12.56 -7.58
C VAL A 43 -9.55 -12.52 -7.15
N ARG A 44 -9.09 -13.61 -6.53
CA ARG A 44 -7.71 -13.77 -6.09
C ARG A 44 -6.77 -13.82 -7.31
N ALA A 45 -5.68 -13.05 -7.26
CA ALA A 45 -4.67 -13.09 -8.32
C ALA A 45 -4.01 -14.48 -8.39
N ALA A 46 -3.52 -14.89 -9.55
CA ALA A 46 -2.96 -16.23 -9.74
C ALA A 46 -1.74 -16.48 -8.83
N GLU A 47 -0.95 -15.43 -8.57
CA GLU A 47 0.18 -15.45 -7.64
C GLU A 47 -0.21 -15.40 -6.15
N ASP A 48 -1.45 -15.02 -5.83
CA ASP A 48 -1.90 -14.90 -4.45
C ASP A 48 -2.28 -16.28 -3.90
N THR A 49 -1.26 -17.00 -3.44
CA THR A 49 -1.40 -18.30 -2.77
C THR A 49 -1.18 -18.12 -1.26
N ASP A 50 -1.89 -18.85 -0.39
CA ASP A 50 -1.69 -18.81 1.07
C ASP A 50 -0.22 -19.06 1.49
N THR A 51 0.48 -19.84 0.68
CA THR A 51 1.89 -20.19 0.83
C THR A 51 2.86 -19.09 0.40
N SER A 52 2.43 -18.11 -0.42
CA SER A 52 3.30 -17.03 -0.95
C SER A 52 3.91 -16.17 0.16
N TRP A 53 3.19 -16.01 1.27
CA TRP A 53 3.65 -15.28 2.45
C TRP A 53 4.43 -16.17 3.44
N SER A 54 4.18 -17.49 3.42
CA SER A 54 4.55 -18.40 4.51
C SER A 54 5.71 -19.37 4.19
N THR A 55 6.21 -19.43 2.95
CA THR A 55 7.41 -20.23 2.61
C THR A 55 8.70 -19.52 3.04
N ARG A 56 8.83 -19.25 4.33
CA ARG A 56 10.13 -19.04 4.96
C ARG A 56 10.32 -20.13 5.99
N SER A 57 10.81 -21.27 5.52
CA SER A 57 11.22 -22.37 6.39
C SER A 57 12.47 -21.92 7.14
N SER A 58 12.30 -21.37 8.35
CA SER A 58 13.39 -21.05 9.29
C SER A 58 14.63 -20.50 8.58
N ASP A 59 14.53 -19.23 8.17
CA ASP A 59 15.63 -18.57 7.50
C ASP A 59 16.82 -18.45 8.46
N SER A 60 18.03 -18.59 7.94
CA SER A 60 19.28 -18.38 8.69
C SER A 60 19.34 -17.05 9.47
N ASN A 61 18.51 -16.06 9.10
CA ASN A 61 18.39 -14.80 9.80
C ASN A 61 17.68 -14.92 11.17
N ASP A 62 16.59 -15.69 11.25
CA ASP A 62 15.84 -15.87 12.50
C ASP A 62 16.68 -16.60 13.54
N ASP A 63 17.52 -17.54 13.11
CA ASP A 63 18.42 -18.27 13.98
C ASP A 63 19.57 -17.38 14.47
N GLN A 64 20.12 -16.51 13.62
CA GLN A 64 21.15 -15.54 14.02
C GLN A 64 20.60 -14.52 15.05
N LEU A 65 19.40 -14.00 14.84
CA LEU A 65 18.78 -13.02 15.75
C LEU A 65 18.54 -13.56 17.16
N LYS A 66 18.25 -14.86 17.30
CA LYS A 66 18.09 -15.52 18.61
C LYS A 66 19.41 -15.67 19.37
N GLN A 67 20.53 -15.74 18.65
CA GLN A 67 21.87 -15.79 19.25
C GLN A 67 22.36 -14.40 19.65
N ASP A 68 22.03 -13.38 18.85
CA ASP A 68 22.49 -11.99 19.04
C ASP A 68 21.64 -11.20 20.05
N VAL A 69 21.06 -11.85 21.07
CA VAL A 69 20.23 -11.17 22.08
C VAL A 69 21.13 -10.39 23.05
N PRO A 70 20.91 -9.07 23.25
CA PRO A 70 21.71 -8.27 24.17
C PRO A 70 21.58 -8.72 25.64
N PRO A 71 22.63 -8.53 26.46
CA PRO A 71 22.70 -9.10 27.82
C PRO A 71 21.70 -8.52 28.84
N HIS A 72 20.95 -7.48 28.48
CA HIS A 72 19.95 -6.85 29.35
C HIS A 72 18.51 -7.33 29.08
N TRP A 73 18.33 -8.36 28.25
CA TRP A 73 17.04 -8.93 27.86
C TRP A 73 16.73 -10.28 28.54
N GLY A 74 17.49 -10.65 29.59
CA GLY A 74 17.30 -11.87 30.39
C GLY A 74 16.75 -11.60 31.77
#